data_AF-A0AAI9U9Q7-F1
#
_entry.id   AF-A0AAI9U9Q7-F1
#
_cell.length_a   1.000
_cell.length_b   1.000
_cell.length_c   1.000
_cell.angle_alpha   90.00
_cell.angle_beta   90.00
_cell.angle_gamma   90.00
#
_symmetry.space_group_name_H-M   'P 1'
#
loop_
_entity.id
_entity.type
_entity.pdbx_description
1 polymer ?
#
loop_
_entity_poly.entity_id
_entity_poly.type
_entity_poly.pdbx_seq_one_letter_code
_entity_poly.pdbx_strand_id
1 'polypeptide(L)'
;EHNYGEGSAREHAALQPRYLGARVVLTKSFARIHETNLKKQGVVPLTFENEADYDKIAACDEVSTVGLYEMLQNGGQGKVQLLVKKKDGSEVLIPTAHAVTKDQAGFILAGSALSMLAKRNQA
;
A
#
# COMPACT_ATOMS: atom_id res chain seq x y z
N GLU A 1 12.71 -3.95 5.25
CA GLU A 1 13.29 -2.80 5.99
C GLU A 1 12.32 -2.10 6.93
N HIS A 2 12.86 -1.56 8.03
CA HIS A 2 12.17 -0.70 9.00
C HIS A 2 12.28 0.77 8.61
N ASN A 3 11.36 1.60 9.12
CA ASN A 3 11.32 3.05 8.96
C ASN A 3 11.45 3.53 7.50
N TYR A 4 10.78 2.83 6.58
CA TYR A 4 10.88 3.12 5.15
C TYR A 4 10.40 4.53 4.82
N GLY A 5 11.20 5.24 4.02
CA GLY A 5 10.97 6.64 3.68
C GLY A 5 11.42 7.63 4.75
N GLU A 6 12.31 7.22 5.66
CA GLU A 6 12.99 8.11 6.59
C GLU A 6 13.74 9.25 5.90
N GLY A 7 13.78 10.40 6.57
CA GLY A 7 14.50 11.58 6.12
C GLY A 7 13.56 12.69 5.69
N SER A 8 13.97 13.46 4.67
CA SER A 8 13.26 14.66 4.27
C SER A 8 11.84 14.37 3.79
N ALA A 9 10.89 15.23 4.18
CA ALA A 9 9.49 15.21 3.78
C ALA A 9 9.28 15.60 2.31
N ARG A 10 9.88 14.86 1.37
CA ARG A 10 9.76 15.10 -0.07
C ARG A 10 8.57 14.32 -0.61
N GLU A 11 7.52 15.01 -1.04
CA GLU A 11 6.34 14.39 -1.67
C GLU A 11 6.70 13.63 -2.96
N HIS A 12 7.77 14.04 -3.64
CA HIS A 12 8.33 13.33 -4.80
C HIS A 12 8.65 11.86 -4.51
N ALA A 13 9.00 11.51 -3.27
CA ALA A 13 9.26 10.12 -2.88
C ALA A 13 8.02 9.22 -2.99
N ALA A 14 6.80 9.79 -3.00
CA ALA A 14 5.56 9.06 -3.23
C ALA A 14 5.07 9.20 -4.68
N LEU A 15 5.26 10.38 -5.29
CA LEU A 15 4.86 10.64 -6.68
C LEU A 15 5.64 9.78 -7.68
N GLN A 16 6.95 9.61 -7.49
CA GLN A 16 7.80 8.86 -8.41
C GLN A 16 7.41 7.38 -8.49
N PRO A 17 7.26 6.63 -7.37
CA PRO A 17 6.75 5.26 -7.41
C PRO A 17 5.38 5.18 -8.10
N ARG A 18 4.47 6.11 -7.79
CA ARG A 18 3.14 6.12 -8.39
C ARG A 18 3.18 6.32 -9.90
N TYR A 19 4.04 7.22 -10.38
CA TYR A 19 4.28 7.48 -11.80
C TYR A 19 4.82 6.24 -12.51
N LEU A 20 5.74 5.52 -11.86
CA LEU A 20 6.31 4.25 -12.36
C LEU A 20 5.35 3.06 -12.26
N GLY A 21 4.11 3.28 -11.82
CA GLY A 21 3.07 2.24 -11.80
C GLY A 21 2.92 1.52 -10.48
N ALA A 22 3.68 1.87 -9.42
CA ALA A 22 3.48 1.27 -8.11
C ALA A 22 2.05 1.52 -7.59
N ARG A 23 1.45 0.48 -7.04
CA ARG A 23 0.09 0.51 -6.43
C ARG A 23 0.12 0.24 -4.94
N VAL A 24 1.06 -0.58 -4.51
CA VAL A 24 1.25 -1.00 -3.13
C VAL A 24 2.74 -0.86 -2.79
N VAL A 25 3.03 -0.45 -1.57
CA VAL A 25 4.36 -0.54 -0.97
C VAL A 25 4.23 -1.35 0.31
N LEU A 26 5.04 -2.40 0.45
CA LEU A 26 5.05 -3.29 1.61
C LEU A 26 6.38 -3.15 2.35
N THR A 27 6.33 -2.92 3.66
CA THR A 27 7.54 -2.74 4.49
C THR A 27 7.34 -3.33 5.89
N LYS A 28 8.39 -3.38 6.73
CA LYS A 28 8.21 -3.73 8.15
C LYS A 28 7.57 -2.56 8.91
N SER A 29 8.03 -1.34 8.62
CA SER A 29 7.44 -0.11 9.13
C SER A 29 7.75 1.09 8.24
N PHE A 30 6.94 2.14 8.36
CA PHE A 30 7.08 3.39 7.59
C PHE A 30 7.45 4.58 8.47
N ALA A 31 8.18 5.54 7.89
CA ALA A 31 8.24 6.88 8.43
C ALA A 31 6.88 7.60 8.25
N ARG A 32 6.36 8.21 9.32
CA ARG A 32 5.00 8.79 9.41
C ARG A 32 4.62 9.70 8.22
N ILE A 33 5.51 10.61 7.83
CA ILE A 33 5.23 11.57 6.76
C ILE A 33 5.20 10.87 5.40
N HIS A 34 6.13 9.94 5.15
CA HIS A 34 6.19 9.20 3.91
C HIS A 34 4.94 8.33 3.71
N GLU A 35 4.50 7.63 4.76
CA GLU A 35 3.26 6.85 4.76
C GLU A 35 2.04 7.70 4.34
N THR A 36 1.95 8.92 4.89
CA THR A 36 0.88 9.86 4.56
C THR A 36 0.94 10.30 3.10
N ASN A 37 2.14 10.54 2.58
CA ASN A 37 2.33 10.94 1.19
C ASN A 37 1.94 9.82 0.22
N LEU A 38 2.29 8.56 0.50
CA LEU A 38 1.87 7.41 -0.30
C LEU A 38 0.34 7.36 -0.43
N LYS A 39 -0.38 7.46 0.69
CA LYS A 39 -1.85 7.47 0.71
C LYS A 39 -2.44 8.62 -0.11
N LYS A 40 -1.87 9.83 0.01
CA LYS A 40 -2.29 11.00 -0.80
C LYS A 40 -2.10 10.78 -2.30
N GLN A 41 -1.05 10.08 -2.70
CA GLN A 41 -0.75 9.76 -4.10
C GLN A 41 -1.45 8.48 -4.62
N GLY A 42 -2.35 7.90 -3.82
CA GLY A 42 -3.11 6.71 -4.21
C GLY A 42 -2.28 5.43 -4.24
N VAL A 43 -1.17 5.38 -3.51
CA VAL A 43 -0.40 4.17 -3.25
C VAL A 43 -0.80 3.63 -1.88
N VAL A 44 -1.06 2.33 -1.79
CA VAL A 44 -1.44 1.68 -0.52
C VAL A 44 -0.18 1.28 0.25
N PRO A 45 0.08 1.86 1.43
CA PRO A 45 1.10 1.36 2.33
C PRO A 45 0.56 0.15 3.12
N LEU A 46 1.27 -0.96 3.03
CA LEU A 46 1.05 -2.16 3.83
C LEU A 46 2.28 -2.45 4.70
N THR A 47 2.03 -2.98 5.89
CA THR A 47 3.06 -3.49 6.79
C THR A 47 2.82 -4.96 7.06
N PHE A 48 3.88 -5.74 7.30
CA PHE A 48 3.70 -7.11 7.76
C PHE A 48 3.07 -7.13 9.15
N GLU A 49 2.11 -8.03 9.42
CA GLU A 49 1.66 -8.27 10.80
C GLU A 49 2.77 -8.92 11.64
N ASN A 50 3.56 -9.79 11.01
CA ASN A 50 4.78 -10.38 11.57
C ASN A 50 5.98 -10.03 10.69
N GLU A 51 6.91 -9.24 11.20
CA GLU A 51 8.07 -8.77 10.44
C GLU A 51 8.97 -9.90 9.92
N ALA A 52 8.98 -11.08 10.57
CA ALA A 52 9.71 -12.25 10.10
C ALA A 52 9.17 -12.81 8.78
N ASP A 53 7.93 -12.47 8.41
CA ASP A 53 7.34 -12.86 7.12
C ASP A 53 8.00 -12.16 5.93
N TYR A 54 8.79 -11.11 6.17
CA TYR A 54 9.63 -10.49 5.14
C TYR A 54 10.56 -11.53 4.49
N ASP A 55 11.16 -12.41 5.30
CA ASP A 55 12.11 -13.42 4.83
C ASP A 55 11.42 -14.56 4.03
N LYS A 56 10.08 -14.59 4.06
CA LYS A 56 9.28 -15.52 3.25
C LYS A 56 9.08 -15.02 1.83
N ILE A 57 9.54 -13.82 1.46
CA ILE A 57 9.43 -13.29 0.09
C ILE A 57 10.82 -13.22 -0.53
N ALA A 58 11.00 -13.88 -1.67
CA ALA A 58 12.25 -13.91 -2.41
C ALA A 58 12.13 -13.10 -3.71
N ALA A 59 13.30 -12.75 -4.27
CA ALA A 59 13.35 -12.13 -5.59
C ALA A 59 12.68 -13.03 -6.65
N CYS A 60 11.90 -12.40 -7.54
CA CYS A 60 11.11 -13.04 -8.60
C CYS A 60 9.91 -13.88 -8.12
N ASP A 61 9.52 -13.82 -6.86
CA ASP A 61 8.19 -14.30 -6.46
C ASP A 61 7.10 -13.41 -7.06
N GLU A 62 5.98 -14.02 -7.43
CA GLU A 62 4.80 -13.28 -7.85
C GLU A 62 3.95 -12.96 -6.61
N VAL A 63 3.59 -11.69 -6.44
CA VAL A 63 2.86 -11.22 -5.26
C VAL A 63 1.55 -10.59 -5.70
N SER A 64 0.45 -11.07 -5.12
CA SER A 64 -0.88 -10.53 -5.31
C SER A 64 -1.53 -10.21 -3.97
N THR A 65 -2.48 -9.27 -3.96
CA THR A 65 -3.21 -8.90 -2.75
C THR A 65 -4.57 -9.58 -2.71
N VAL A 66 -4.96 -10.11 -1.56
CA VAL A 66 -6.29 -10.66 -1.28
C VAL A 66 -7.00 -9.73 -0.29
N GLY A 67 -8.22 -9.31 -0.61
CA GLY A 67 -9.03 -8.43 0.26
C GLY A 67 -8.73 -6.94 0.15
N LEU A 68 -7.76 -6.52 -0.68
CA LEU A 68 -7.36 -5.11 -0.79
C LEU A 68 -8.48 -4.23 -1.35
N TYR A 69 -9.15 -4.69 -2.41
CA TYR A 69 -10.17 -3.90 -3.07
C TYR A 69 -11.41 -3.77 -2.18
N GLU A 70 -11.82 -4.87 -1.54
CA GLU A 70 -12.91 -4.92 -0.57
C GLU A 70 -12.63 -4.02 0.63
N MET A 71 -11.40 -4.03 1.16
CA MET A 71 -10.98 -3.15 2.26
C MET A 71 -11.10 -1.68 1.88
N LEU A 72 -10.70 -1.31 0.65
CA LEU A 72 -10.84 0.06 0.14
C LEU A 72 -12.32 0.44 -0.04
N GLN A 73 -13.14 -0.43 -0.60
CA GLN A 73 -14.58 -0.20 -0.76
C GLN A 73 -15.30 -0.03 0.57
N ASN A 74 -14.89 -0.78 1.59
CA ASN A 74 -15.41 -0.71 2.96
C ASN A 74 -14.81 0.44 3.78
N GLY A 75 -14.21 1.45 3.13
CA GLY A 75 -13.74 2.66 3.80
C GLY A 75 -12.54 2.43 4.70
N GLY A 76 -11.62 1.53 4.31
CA GLY A 76 -10.44 1.23 5.10
C GLY A 76 -10.67 0.13 6.15
N GLN A 77 -11.80 -0.58 6.09
CA GLN A 77 -12.11 -1.67 7.02
C GLN A 77 -12.00 -3.01 6.31
N GLY A 78 -11.25 -3.94 6.89
CA GLY A 78 -11.05 -5.26 6.32
C GLY A 78 -9.65 -5.77 6.64
N LYS A 79 -9.39 -7.02 6.27
CA LYS A 79 -8.05 -7.60 6.31
C LYS A 79 -7.49 -7.63 4.90
N VAL A 80 -6.19 -7.37 4.78
CA VAL A 80 -5.45 -7.53 3.54
C VAL A 80 -4.39 -8.59 3.76
N GLN A 81 -4.28 -9.52 2.83
CA GLN A 81 -3.25 -10.54 2.83
C GLN A 81 -2.48 -10.50 1.51
N LEU A 82 -1.26 -11.00 1.51
CA LEU A 82 -0.47 -11.21 0.31
C LEU A 82 -0.50 -12.69 -0.02
N LEU A 83 -0.86 -13.01 -1.24
CA LEU A 83 -0.65 -14.33 -1.83
C LEU A 83 0.67 -14.27 -2.59
N VAL A 84 1.67 -14.93 -2.03
CA VAL A 84 3.01 -15.04 -2.60
C VAL A 84 3.12 -16.39 -3.30
N LYS A 85 3.24 -16.35 -4.62
CA LYS A 85 3.44 -17.54 -5.44
C LYS A 85 4.92 -17.70 -5.76
N LYS A 86 5.46 -18.83 -5.32
CA LYS A 86 6.85 -19.21 -5.49
C LYS A 86 7.11 -19.81 -6.86
N LYS A 87 8.39 -19.84 -7.26
CA LYS A 87 8.82 -20.46 -8.52
C LYS A 87 8.51 -21.96 -8.61
N ASP A 88 8.50 -22.65 -7.47
CA ASP A 88 8.14 -24.08 -7.39
C ASP A 88 6.63 -24.33 -7.43
N GLY A 89 5.82 -23.28 -7.54
CA GLY A 89 4.36 -23.34 -7.56
C GLY A 89 3.72 -23.36 -6.18
N SER A 90 4.50 -23.38 -5.10
CA SER A 90 3.96 -23.25 -3.75
C SER A 90 3.41 -21.83 -3.50
N GLU A 91 2.38 -21.75 -2.67
CA GLU A 91 1.71 -20.50 -2.34
C GLU A 91 1.75 -20.26 -0.84
N VAL A 92 2.05 -19.03 -0.45
CA VAL A 92 2.10 -18.60 0.95
C VAL A 92 1.19 -17.39 1.12
N LEU A 93 0.27 -17.48 2.07
CA LEU A 93 -0.55 -16.35 2.50
C LEU A 93 0.14 -15.64 3.68
N ILE A 94 0.40 -14.36 3.50
CA ILE A 94 1.06 -13.50 4.49
C ILE A 94 0.07 -12.42 4.96
N PRO A 95 -0.31 -12.39 6.24
CA PRO A 95 -1.14 -11.31 6.80
C PRO A 95 -0.42 -9.96 6.77
N THR A 96 -1.17 -8.89 6.48
CA THR A 96 -0.66 -7.52 6.49
C THR A 96 -1.56 -6.60 7.29
N ALA A 97 -0.95 -5.58 7.89
CA ALA A 97 -1.61 -4.49 8.57
C ALA A 97 -1.57 -3.20 7.72
N HIS A 98 -2.56 -2.34 7.93
CA HIS A 98 -2.64 -1.02 7.33
C HIS A 98 -3.32 -0.02 8.27
N ALA A 99 -3.00 1.26 8.09
CA ALA A 99 -3.64 2.38 8.81
C ALA A 99 -4.38 3.29 7.82
N VAL A 100 -5.26 2.70 6.99
CA VAL A 100 -6.04 3.43 5.98
C VAL A 100 -7.39 3.84 6.58
N THR A 101 -7.68 5.14 6.56
CA THR A 101 -8.99 5.67 6.98
C THR A 101 -9.98 5.71 5.81
N LYS A 102 -11.26 5.96 6.11
CA LYS A 102 -12.32 6.11 5.09
C LYS A 102 -12.01 7.15 4.02
N ASP A 103 -11.54 8.33 4.42
CA ASP A 103 -11.18 9.39 3.47
C ASP A 103 -9.99 8.97 2.59
N GLN A 104 -8.99 8.32 3.19
CA GLN A 104 -7.81 7.84 2.48
C GLN A 104 -8.14 6.71 1.51
N ALA A 105 -9.03 5.79 1.88
CA ALA A 105 -9.55 4.78 0.97
C ALA A 105 -10.20 5.42 -0.26
N GLY A 106 -10.97 6.49 -0.05
CA GLY A 106 -11.51 7.29 -1.15
C GLY A 106 -10.43 7.93 -2.02
N PHE A 107 -9.34 8.46 -1.45
CA PHE A 107 -8.23 9.03 -2.23
C PHE A 107 -7.59 7.98 -3.13
N ILE A 108 -7.37 6.79 -2.58
CA ILE A 108 -6.76 5.66 -3.29
C ILE A 108 -7.68 5.19 -4.43
N LEU A 109 -8.97 5.00 -4.17
CA LEU A 109 -9.96 4.63 -5.20
C LEU A 109 -10.10 5.68 -6.30
N ALA A 110 -9.99 6.96 -5.96
CA ALA A 110 -10.00 8.04 -6.93
C ALA A 110 -8.68 8.16 -7.73
N GLY A 111 -7.63 7.44 -7.33
CA GLY A 111 -6.30 7.45 -7.93
C GLY A 111 -5.32 8.43 -7.28
N SER A 112 -5.83 9.46 -6.58
CA SER A 112 -5.11 10.36 -5.68
C SER A 112 -6.10 11.25 -4.91
N ALA A 113 -5.63 11.92 -3.85
CA ALA A 113 -6.43 12.94 -3.15
C ALA A 113 -6.82 14.11 -4.09
N LEU A 114 -5.92 14.52 -4.98
CA LEU A 114 -6.20 15.57 -5.97
C LEU A 114 -7.29 15.14 -6.97
N SER A 115 -7.24 13.89 -7.43
CA SER A 115 -8.25 13.32 -8.33
C SER A 115 -9.63 13.27 -7.68
N MET A 116 -9.71 12.97 -6.37
CA MET A 116 -10.98 13.03 -5.63
C MET A 116 -11.52 14.46 -5.59
N LEU A 117 -10.68 15.44 -5.22
CA LEU A 117 -11.10 16.86 -5.13
C LEU A 117 -11.57 17.39 -6.48
N ALA A 118 -10.86 17.06 -7.56
CA ALA A 118 -11.26 17.44 -8.91
C ALA A 118 -12.65 16.89 -9.28
N LYS A 119 -12.95 15.62 -8.94
CA LYS A 119 -14.27 15.02 -9.17
C LYS A 119 -15.37 15.69 -8.34
N ARG A 120 -15.09 16.06 -7.09
CA ARG A 120 -16.07 16.74 -6.22
C ARG A 120 -16.43 18.15 -6.71
N ASN A 121 -15.48 18.87 -7.30
CA ASN A 121 -15.72 20.23 -7.81
C ASN A 121 -16.44 20.25 -9.18
N GLN A 122 -16.59 19.09 -9.83
CA GLN A 122 -17.31 18.93 -11.10
C GLN A 122 -18.75 18.40 -10.91
N ALA A 123 -19.12 18.00 -9.69
CA ALA A 123 -20.44 17.53 -9.31
C ALA A 123 -21.23 18.66 -8.62
#